data_AF-S6VA80-F1
#
_entry.id   AF-S6VA80-F1
#
_cell.length_a   1.000
_cell.length_b   1.000
_cell.length_c   1.000
_cell.angle_alpha   90.00
_cell.angle_beta   90.00
_cell.angle_gamma   90.00
#
_symmetry.space_group_name_H-M   'P 1'
#
loop_
_entity.id
_entity.type
_entity.pdbx_description
1 polymer ?
#
loop_
_entity_poly.entity_id
_entity_poly.type
_entity_poly.pdbx_seq_one_letter_code
_entity_poly.pdbx_strand_id
1 'polypeptide(L)'
;MHDKTQGPQNCQDYLHKVFGLEKDKIRVLAAFVGGAFGSGLRPQYQLPLAVMAALHLKRSVRLTLTRQQMFTFGYRPRTVQRLRLGAAANGRLLAVGHEAIGQTSRFEDFSEHVVEWSGMLYHCDNVQL
;
A
#
# COMPACT_ATOMS: atom_id res chain seq x y z
N MET A 1 -2.98 15.81 15.34
CA MET A 1 -1.66 15.16 15.18
C MET A 1 -1.06 15.54 13.84
N HIS A 2 0.26 15.57 13.76
CA HIS A 2 0.98 15.73 12.50
C HIS A 2 1.52 14.37 12.09
N ASP A 3 1.19 13.91 10.88
CA ASP A 3 1.60 12.59 10.38
C ASP A 3 2.10 12.68 8.94
N LYS A 4 3.08 11.83 8.60
CA LYS A 4 3.58 11.67 7.24
C LYS A 4 2.71 10.64 6.51
N THR A 5 1.63 11.10 5.90
CA THR A 5 0.64 10.22 5.25
C THR A 5 0.15 10.79 3.91
N GLN A 6 -0.24 9.90 2.99
CA GLN A 6 -0.94 10.23 1.74
C GLN A 6 -2.47 10.15 1.91
N GLY A 7 -2.96 9.58 3.02
CA GLY A 7 -4.39 9.41 3.30
C GLY A 7 -4.75 9.86 4.72
N PRO A 8 -4.89 11.17 4.99
CA PRO A 8 -5.25 11.68 6.31
C PRO A 8 -6.57 11.12 6.83
N GLN A 9 -7.57 10.94 5.95
CA GLN A 9 -8.87 10.35 6.30
C GLN A 9 -8.72 8.88 6.71
N ASN A 10 -7.90 8.10 6.00
CA ASN A 10 -7.60 6.71 6.38
C ASN A 10 -6.94 6.64 7.76
N CYS A 11 -6.01 7.56 8.07
CA CYS A 11 -5.41 7.66 9.40
C CYS A 11 -6.45 8.01 10.47
N GLN A 12 -7.35 8.96 10.20
CA GLN A 12 -8.43 9.34 11.12
C GLN A 12 -9.36 8.16 11.42
N ASP A 13 -9.80 7.47 10.37
CA ASP A 13 -10.70 6.31 10.48
C ASP A 13 -10.06 5.14 11.21
N TYR A 14 -8.78 4.87 10.93
CA TYR A 14 -8.00 3.85 11.64
C TYR A 14 -7.93 4.16 13.13
N LEU A 15 -7.60 5.40 13.51
CA LEU A 15 -7.49 5.79 14.91
C LEU A 15 -8.82 5.78 15.65
N HIS A 16 -9.90 6.21 14.99
CA HIS A 16 -11.26 6.11 15.51
C HIS A 16 -11.58 4.66 15.90
N LYS A 17 -11.35 3.72 14.97
CA LYS A 17 -11.64 2.30 15.20
C LYS A 17 -10.74 1.66 16.26
N VAL A 18 -9.45 1.95 16.25
CA VAL A 18 -8.47 1.29 17.13
C VAL A 18 -8.54 1.81 18.56
N PHE A 19 -8.80 3.11 18.76
CA PHE A 19 -8.79 3.73 20.09
C PHE A 19 -10.17 4.10 20.62
N GLY A 20 -11.25 3.87 19.86
CA GLY A 20 -12.61 4.23 20.27
C GLY A 20 -12.83 5.74 20.42
N LEU A 21 -12.05 6.55 19.71
CA LEU A 21 -12.13 8.01 19.78
C LEU A 21 -13.14 8.52 18.76
N GLU A 22 -14.00 9.47 19.13
CA GLU A 22 -14.91 10.12 18.18
C GLU A 22 -14.14 10.84 17.05
N LYS A 23 -14.61 10.71 15.81
CA LYS A 23 -13.88 11.24 14.64
C LYS A 23 -13.65 12.75 14.72
N ASP A 24 -14.60 13.51 15.27
CA ASP A 24 -14.51 14.96 15.45
C ASP A 24 -13.39 15.37 16.45
N LYS A 25 -12.98 14.46 17.34
CA LYS A 25 -11.85 14.65 18.25
C LYS A 25 -10.50 14.30 17.63
N ILE A 26 -10.49 13.71 16.44
CA ILE A 26 -9.27 13.29 15.75
C ILE A 26 -9.03 14.20 14.56
N ARG A 27 -7.97 15.02 14.63
CA ARG A 27 -7.50 15.82 13.49
C ARG A 27 -6.14 15.33 13.02
N VAL A 28 -6.05 14.86 11.78
CA VAL A 28 -4.79 14.47 11.13
C VAL A 28 -4.33 15.60 10.19
N LEU A 29 -3.09 16.06 10.36
CA LEU A 29 -2.49 17.13 9.57
C LEU A 29 -1.28 16.58 8.81
N ALA A 30 -1.30 16.73 7.49
CA ALA A 30 -0.22 16.31 6.59
C ALA A 30 0.01 17.37 5.50
N ALA A 31 0.23 18.63 5.91
CA ALA A 31 0.34 19.77 4.98
C ALA A 31 1.51 19.62 3.99
N PHE A 32 2.60 18.98 4.41
CA PHE A 32 3.76 18.71 3.57
C PHE A 32 4.23 17.28 3.79
N VAL A 33 4.49 16.57 2.69
CA VAL A 33 4.98 15.18 2.70
C VAL A 33 6.23 15.12 1.84
N GLY A 34 7.38 14.82 2.45
CA GLY A 34 8.70 14.74 1.78
C GLY A 34 8.88 13.50 0.88
N GLY A 35 7.84 13.09 0.17
CA GLY A 35 7.80 11.85 -0.62
C GLY A 35 7.26 10.65 0.16
N ALA A 36 6.53 9.79 -0.55
CA ALA A 36 5.93 8.59 0.03
C ALA A 36 5.89 7.40 -0.95
N PHE A 37 5.61 7.64 -2.24
CA PHE A 37 5.70 6.61 -3.29
C PHE A 37 4.96 5.30 -2.94
N GLY A 38 3.77 5.41 -2.33
CA GLY A 38 2.94 4.28 -1.90
C GLY A 38 3.08 3.93 -0.42
N SER A 39 4.22 4.20 0.22
CA SER A 39 4.46 3.86 1.63
C SER A 39 3.55 4.60 2.63
N GLY A 40 2.91 5.70 2.21
CA GLY A 40 2.03 6.51 3.05
C GLY A 40 0.54 6.34 2.75
N LEU A 41 0.15 5.40 1.88
CA LEU A 41 -1.27 5.19 1.50
C LEU A 41 -2.12 4.61 2.64
N ARG A 42 -1.47 3.84 3.53
CA ARG A 42 -2.09 3.22 4.70
C ARG A 42 -1.38 3.68 5.98
N PRO A 43 -2.08 3.77 7.11
CA PRO A 43 -1.47 3.96 8.41
C PRO A 43 -0.43 2.86 8.68
N GLN A 44 0.72 3.26 9.21
CA GLN A 44 1.83 2.36 9.56
C GLN A 44 2.05 2.41 11.08
N TYR A 45 2.80 1.46 11.62
CA TYR A 45 2.84 1.19 13.07
C TYR A 45 3.32 2.38 13.92
N GLN A 46 4.05 3.34 13.37
CA GLN A 46 4.43 4.55 14.10
C GLN A 46 3.22 5.38 14.54
N LEU A 47 2.13 5.39 13.76
CA LEU A 47 0.94 6.18 14.05
C LEU A 47 0.23 5.69 15.34
N PRO A 48 -0.22 4.42 15.45
CA PRO A 48 -0.85 3.94 16.67
C PRO A 48 0.10 3.96 17.86
N LEU A 49 1.40 3.69 17.68
CA LEU A 49 2.36 3.75 18.78
C LEU A 49 2.50 5.17 19.36
N ALA A 50 2.58 6.19 18.49
CA ALA A 50 2.64 7.58 18.93
C ALA A 50 1.35 8.01 19.65
N VAL A 51 0.19 7.63 19.11
CA VAL A 51 -1.12 7.96 19.71
C VAL A 51 -1.29 7.25 21.06
N MET A 52 -0.97 5.96 21.14
CA MET A 52 -1.04 5.18 22.38
C MET A 52 -0.16 5.82 23.47
N ALA A 53 1.08 6.18 23.15
CA ALA A 53 1.99 6.83 24.08
C ALA A 53 1.46 8.21 24.52
N ALA A 54 0.93 9.01 23.60
CA ALA A 54 0.39 10.34 23.90
C ALA A 54 -0.84 10.26 24.83
N LEU A 55 -1.74 9.30 24.60
CA LEU A 55 -2.91 9.06 25.44
C LEU A 55 -2.52 8.57 26.84
N HIS A 56 -1.59 7.61 26.92
CA HIS A 56 -1.14 7.05 28.19
C HIS A 56 -0.39 8.08 29.05
N LEU A 57 0.57 8.80 28.44
CA LEU A 57 1.39 9.80 29.14
C LEU A 57 0.68 11.13 29.35
N LYS A 58 -0.45 11.37 28.66
CA LYS A 58 -1.16 12.65 28.60
C LYS A 58 -0.24 13.80 28.19
N ARG A 59 0.66 13.55 27.24
CA ARG A 59 1.66 14.51 26.75
C ARG A 59 1.84 14.37 25.24
N SER A 60 2.29 15.44 24.60
CA SER A 60 2.68 15.39 23.18
C SER A 60 3.88 14.46 22.98
N VAL A 61 3.74 13.51 22.06
CA VAL A 61 4.79 12.54 21.69
C VAL A 61 5.18 12.77 20.24
N ARG A 62 6.48 12.82 19.98
CA ARG A 62 7.04 12.79 18.62
C ARG A 62 7.75 11.45 18.43
N LEU A 63 7.25 10.65 17.49
CA LEU A 63 7.87 9.39 17.09
C LEU A 63 8.48 9.57 15.70
N THR A 64 9.79 9.40 15.61
CA THR A 64 10.53 9.39 14.35
C THR A 64 11.20 8.04 14.19
N LEU A 65 10.96 7.37 13.08
CA LEU A 65 11.63 6.12 12.76
C LEU A 65 13.04 6.37 12.24
N THR A 66 13.97 5.50 12.61
CA THR A 66 15.27 5.45 11.92
C THR A 66 15.10 4.92 10.51
N ARG A 67 16.09 5.16 9.63
CA ARG A 67 16.04 4.64 8.27
C ARG A 67 16.00 3.12 8.24
N GLN A 68 16.69 2.45 9.16
CA GLN A 68 16.72 1.00 9.29
C GLN A 68 15.33 0.47 9.67
N GLN A 69 14.63 1.13 10.60
CA GLN A 69 13.27 0.74 10.97
C GLN A 69 12.29 0.86 9.79
N MET A 70 12.51 1.79 8.86
CA MET A 70 11.62 1.96 7.70
C MET A 70 11.61 0.75 6.73
N PHE A 71 12.61 -0.14 6.78
CA PHE A 71 12.64 -1.32 5.90
C PHE A 71 11.58 -2.37 6.24
N THR A 72 10.93 -2.27 7.41
CA THR A 72 9.84 -3.18 7.80
C THR A 72 8.45 -2.68 7.39
N PHE A 73 8.36 -1.51 6.74
CA PHE A 73 7.11 -1.03 6.15
C PHE A 73 6.70 -1.90 4.96
N GLY A 74 5.44 -1.74 4.52
CA GLY A 74 5.02 -2.28 3.23
C GLY A 74 5.92 -1.77 2.10
N TYR A 75 6.33 -2.68 1.22
CA TYR A 75 7.15 -2.44 0.04
C TYR A 75 6.57 -3.19 -1.15
N ARG A 76 7.03 -2.87 -2.37
CA ARG A 76 6.64 -3.60 -3.59
C ARG A 76 7.02 -5.08 -3.43
N PRO A 77 6.05 -6.01 -3.39
CA PRO A 77 6.34 -7.41 -3.12
C PRO A 77 7.12 -8.05 -4.27
N ARG A 78 7.88 -9.09 -3.93
CA ARG A 78 8.46 -9.96 -4.95
C ARG A 78 7.33 -10.70 -5.67
N THR A 79 7.40 -10.75 -6.99
CA THR A 79 6.46 -11.51 -7.82
C THR A 79 7.19 -12.56 -8.64
N VAL A 80 6.56 -13.73 -8.83
CA VAL A 80 6.95 -14.72 -9.83
C VAL A 80 5.84 -14.76 -10.87
N GLN A 81 6.19 -14.50 -12.13
CA GLN A 81 5.23 -14.33 -13.23
C GLN A 81 5.49 -15.36 -14.32
N ARG A 82 4.44 -16.00 -14.82
CA ARG A 82 4.48 -16.92 -15.96
C ARG A 82 3.69 -16.30 -17.11
N LEU A 83 4.42 -15.86 -18.13
CA LEU A 83 3.85 -15.27 -19.34
C LEU A 83 3.93 -16.25 -20.51
N ARG A 84 2.83 -16.37 -21.26
CA ARG A 84 2.67 -17.19 -22.47
C ARG A 84 2.11 -16.28 -23.57
N LEU A 85 2.78 -16.22 -24.72
CA LEU A 85 2.39 -15.39 -25.84
C LEU A 85 2.21 -16.24 -27.10
N GLY A 86 1.11 -16.05 -27.79
CA GLY A 86 0.87 -16.60 -29.13
C GLY A 86 0.86 -15.47 -30.15
N ALA A 87 1.66 -15.60 -31.21
CA ALA A 87 1.75 -14.60 -32.27
C ALA A 87 1.68 -15.24 -33.66
N ALA A 88 1.11 -14.52 -34.62
CA ALA A 88 1.15 -14.89 -36.03
C ALA A 88 2.55 -14.67 -36.62
N ALA A 89 2.83 -15.28 -37.78
CA ALA A 89 4.11 -15.10 -38.48
C ALA A 89 4.40 -13.64 -38.88
N ASN A 90 3.37 -12.79 -39.00
CA ASN A 90 3.50 -11.36 -39.25
C ASN A 90 3.71 -10.51 -37.97
N GLY A 91 3.89 -11.15 -36.82
CA GLY A 91 4.10 -10.48 -35.53
C GLY A 91 2.82 -10.04 -34.81
N ARG A 92 1.62 -10.24 -35.38
CA ARG A 92 0.36 -9.90 -34.69
C ARG A 92 0.17 -10.80 -33.47
N LEU A 93 -0.05 -10.19 -32.31
CA LEU A 93 -0.39 -10.89 -31.07
C LEU A 93 -1.78 -11.52 -31.19
N LEU A 94 -1.88 -12.82 -30.95
CA LEU A 94 -3.12 -13.60 -31.05
C LEU A 94 -3.63 -14.06 -29.70
N ALA A 95 -2.73 -14.40 -28.76
CA ALA A 95 -3.08 -14.88 -27.44
C ALA A 95 -2.10 -14.40 -26.36
N VAL A 96 -2.61 -14.10 -25.16
CA VAL A 96 -1.84 -13.79 -23.95
C VAL A 96 -2.35 -14.65 -22.80
N GLY A 97 -1.45 -15.37 -22.14
CA GLY A 97 -1.70 -16.03 -20.87
C GLY A 97 -0.71 -15.51 -19.82
N HIS A 98 -1.19 -14.90 -18.73
CA HIS A 98 -0.31 -14.35 -17.70
C HIS A 98 -0.79 -14.73 -16.29
N GLU A 99 -0.01 -15.53 -15.58
CA GLU A 99 -0.27 -15.85 -14.17
C GLU A 99 0.82 -15.27 -13.28
N ALA A 100 0.48 -14.82 -12.07
CA ALA A 100 1.44 -14.28 -11.12
C ALA A 100 1.20 -14.79 -9.69
N ILE A 101 2.30 -15.06 -8.99
CA ILE A 101 2.31 -15.30 -7.54
C ILE A 101 3.04 -14.11 -6.90
N GLY A 102 2.36 -13.39 -6.02
CA GLY A 102 2.89 -12.26 -5.26
C GLY A 102 3.17 -12.64 -3.80
N GLN A 103 4.26 -12.12 -3.23
CA GLN A 103 4.49 -12.21 -1.80
C GLN A 103 3.49 -11.32 -1.03
N THR A 104 2.83 -11.86 -0.01
CA THR A 104 2.07 -11.08 0.98
C THR A 104 2.57 -11.37 2.40
N SER A 105 2.12 -10.56 3.36
CA SER A 105 2.38 -10.80 4.78
C SER A 105 1.52 -11.92 5.32
N ARG A 106 1.77 -12.34 6.57
CA ARG A 106 0.89 -13.29 7.29
C ARG A 106 -0.32 -12.62 7.96
N PHE A 107 -0.43 -11.30 7.84
CA PHE A 107 -1.46 -10.49 8.52
C PHE A 107 -2.58 -10.06 7.59
N GLU A 108 -2.39 -10.16 6.27
CA GLU A 108 -3.37 -9.79 5.27
C GLU A 108 -3.16 -10.57 3.97
N ASP A 109 -4.25 -10.76 3.24
CA ASP A 109 -4.22 -11.19 1.84
C ASP A 109 -4.19 -9.95 0.95
N PHE A 110 -2.98 -9.55 0.57
CA PHE A 110 -2.73 -8.47 -0.38
C PHE A 110 -2.24 -9.04 -1.70
N SER A 111 -2.80 -8.55 -2.80
CA SER A 111 -2.32 -8.80 -4.15
C SER A 111 -2.10 -7.47 -4.86
N GLU A 112 -1.00 -7.36 -5.59
CA GLU A 112 -0.78 -6.22 -6.48
C GLU A 112 -1.38 -6.50 -7.86
N HIS A 113 -1.80 -5.44 -8.55
CA HIS A 113 -2.33 -5.48 -9.90
C HIS A 113 -1.21 -5.76 -10.92
N VAL A 114 -0.81 -7.02 -11.03
CA VAL A 114 0.34 -7.47 -11.84
C VAL A 114 -0.07 -7.86 -13.26
N VAL A 115 -1.11 -8.69 -13.40
CA VAL A 115 -1.42 -9.37 -14.67
C VAL A 115 -2.30 -8.54 -15.62
N GLU A 116 -3.13 -7.65 -15.08
CA GLU A 116 -4.14 -6.86 -15.81
C GLU A 116 -3.55 -6.05 -16.96
N TRP A 117 -2.36 -5.49 -16.78
CA TRP A 117 -1.67 -4.71 -17.80
C TRP A 117 -1.41 -5.50 -19.08
N SER A 118 -1.20 -6.81 -18.99
CA SER A 118 -0.98 -7.66 -20.16
C SER A 118 -2.21 -7.79 -21.06
N GLY A 119 -3.41 -7.62 -20.51
CA GLY A 119 -4.66 -7.60 -21.27
C GLY A 119 -5.04 -6.21 -21.81
N MET A 120 -4.40 -5.14 -21.34
CA MET A 120 -4.79 -3.76 -21.66
C MET A 120 -3.86 -3.06 -22.66
N LEU A 121 -2.57 -3.42 -22.69
CA LEU A 121 -1.57 -2.64 -23.43
C LEU A 121 -1.61 -2.85 -24.95
N TYR A 122 -2.03 -4.02 -25.42
CA TYR A 122 -2.02 -4.39 -26.84
C TYR A 122 -3.32 -5.08 -27.23
N HIS A 123 -3.74 -4.87 -28.49
CA HIS A 123 -4.87 -5.59 -29.05
C HIS A 123 -4.56 -7.09 -29.13
N CYS A 124 -5.35 -7.90 -28.44
CA CYS A 124 -5.25 -9.35 -28.43
C CYS A 124 -6.65 -9.94 -28.23
N ASP A 125 -7.12 -10.75 -29.18
CA ASP A 125 -8.48 -11.30 -29.13
C ASP A 125 -8.67 -12.34 -28.03
N ASN A 126 -7.57 -12.98 -27.58
CA ASN A 126 -7.60 -14.08 -26.63
C ASN A 126 -6.71 -13.77 -25.43
N VAL A 127 -7.30 -13.52 -24.27
CA VAL A 127 -6.55 -13.15 -23.06
C VAL A 127 -7.01 -14.00 -21.87
N GLN A 128 -6.05 -14.58 -21.15
CA GLN A 128 -6.24 -15.26 -19.87
C GLN A 128 -5.25 -14.67 -18.85
N LEU A 129 -5.76 -14.14 -17.74
CA LEU A 129 -5.00 -13.50 -16.66
C LEU A 129 -5.27 -14.18 -15.32
#